data_AF-A0A7W9M2A3-F1
#
_entry.id   AF-A0A7W9M2A3-F1
#
_cell.length_a   1.000
_cell.length_b   1.000
_cell.length_c   1.000
_cell.angle_alpha   90.00
_cell.angle_beta   90.00
_cell.angle_gamma   90.00
#
_symmetry.space_group_name_H-M   'P 1'
#
loop_
_entity.id
_entity.type
_entity.pdbx_description
1 polymer ?
#
loop_
_entity_poly.entity_id
_entity_poly.type
_entity_poly.pdbx_seq_one_letter_code
_entity_poly.pdbx_strand_id
1 'polypeptide(L)'
;MQPAPLQPGAMQPAPLQPGAMQPGDQKPTTGGRRPRLTERRAAQPGDLICGQCGEANPPSRKFCARCGSALVEAEVVAEKWWRRFLPKRKPPEAGTRPNRHRAGSARRGIGKALRWSFLVALLGAVGVYGLVPSFRSLVNGQATSIVKDVKGLFVVELTPVRPTGITANAESPDHPPLMAADNAKNTFWLAPVEPQQPALTLDFGREVDLREAIIRVGNPDDLQAAHRPKKLHLVYSTGKTFDLDIADTPDEQRVKIENSAGATNVEVHVVELHRSLRGNEVALAEIEFFAVR
;
A
#
# COMPACT_ATOMS: atom_id res chain seq x y z
N MET A 1 70.17 -55.74 47.66
CA MET A 1 68.94 -55.93 46.86
C MET A 1 67.76 -55.77 47.79
N GLN A 2 66.91 -54.76 47.54
CA GLN A 2 65.65 -54.52 48.26
C GLN A 2 64.53 -55.36 47.62
N PRO A 3 63.52 -55.79 48.41
CA PRO A 3 62.17 -55.96 47.90
C PRO A 3 61.16 -55.02 48.59
N ALA A 4 60.02 -54.88 47.91
CA ALA A 4 59.09 -53.76 47.91
C ALA A 4 58.22 -53.55 49.18
N PRO A 5 57.67 -52.34 49.38
CA PRO A 5 56.62 -52.10 50.37
C PRO A 5 55.22 -52.50 49.84
N LEU A 6 54.41 -53.01 50.76
CA LEU A 6 53.03 -53.47 50.56
C LEU A 6 52.03 -52.30 50.47
N GLN A 7 51.05 -52.41 49.55
CA GLN A 7 49.93 -51.47 49.37
C GLN A 7 48.78 -51.76 50.37
N PRO A 8 48.13 -50.74 50.97
CA PRO A 8 46.85 -50.90 51.65
C PRO A 8 45.65 -50.84 50.69
N GLY A 9 44.75 -51.81 50.82
CA GLY A 9 43.55 -51.98 49.98
C GLY A 9 42.44 -50.95 50.21
N ALA A 10 41.67 -50.72 49.15
CA ALA A 10 40.54 -49.79 49.09
C ALA A 10 39.30 -50.32 49.83
N MET A 11 38.71 -49.50 50.70
CA MET A 11 37.48 -49.78 51.43
C MET A 11 36.27 -49.25 50.64
N GLN A 12 35.34 -50.11 50.25
CA GLN A 12 34.10 -49.72 49.57
C GLN A 12 33.00 -49.36 50.59
N PRO A 13 32.28 -48.24 50.45
CA PRO A 13 31.16 -47.91 51.32
C PRO A 13 29.86 -48.62 50.89
N ALA A 14 29.12 -49.15 51.86
CA ALA A 14 27.84 -49.84 51.67
C ALA A 14 26.70 -48.88 51.28
N PRO A 15 25.70 -49.32 50.50
CA PRO A 15 24.61 -48.47 50.03
C PRO A 15 23.56 -48.18 51.13
N LEU A 16 23.21 -46.90 51.30
CA LEU A 16 22.14 -46.41 52.18
C LEU A 16 20.76 -46.67 51.54
N GLN A 17 19.86 -47.35 52.27
CA GLN A 17 18.46 -47.48 51.87
C GLN A 17 17.64 -46.25 52.33
N PRO A 18 16.79 -45.66 51.48
CA PRO A 18 15.94 -44.54 51.87
C PRO A 18 14.72 -45.00 52.68
N GLY A 19 14.50 -44.37 53.84
CA GLY A 19 13.33 -44.59 54.70
C GLY A 19 12.02 -44.02 54.11
N ALA A 20 10.90 -44.65 54.45
CA ALA A 20 9.56 -44.29 53.97
C ALA A 20 9.02 -42.97 54.57
N MET A 21 8.40 -42.12 53.75
CA MET A 21 7.63 -40.94 54.18
C MET A 21 6.13 -41.22 54.18
N GLN A 22 5.41 -40.76 55.22
CA GLN A 22 3.94 -40.86 55.34
C GLN A 22 3.20 -39.76 54.57
N PRO A 23 2.00 -40.02 54.01
CA PRO A 23 1.25 -39.07 53.20
C PRO A 23 0.37 -38.16 54.07
N GLY A 24 0.74 -36.89 54.21
CA GLY A 24 0.08 -36.01 55.17
C GLY A 24 -0.02 -34.53 54.82
N ASP A 25 0.06 -34.11 53.55
CA ASP A 25 -0.20 -32.72 53.17
C ASP A 25 -0.82 -32.62 51.77
N GLN A 26 -2.15 -32.79 51.67
CA GLN A 26 -2.88 -32.39 50.47
C GLN A 26 -3.04 -30.85 50.48
N LYS A 27 -2.36 -30.18 49.56
CA LYS A 27 -2.40 -28.73 49.38
C LYS A 27 -3.80 -28.29 48.88
N PRO A 28 -4.39 -27.18 49.38
CA PRO A 28 -5.72 -26.74 48.96
C PRO A 28 -5.72 -26.36 47.48
N THR A 29 -6.67 -26.90 46.72
CA THR A 29 -6.90 -26.48 45.33
C THR A 29 -7.40 -25.03 45.32
N THR A 30 -6.61 -24.14 44.72
CA THR A 30 -7.00 -22.74 44.48
C THR A 30 -8.22 -22.71 43.56
N GLY A 31 -9.25 -21.97 43.98
CA GLY A 31 -10.55 -21.90 43.31
C GLY A 31 -10.45 -21.55 41.82
N GLY A 32 -11.20 -22.28 41.01
CA GLY A 32 -11.30 -22.05 39.57
C GLY A 32 -11.82 -20.64 39.27
N ARG A 33 -11.11 -19.93 38.39
CA ARG A 33 -11.48 -18.60 37.90
C ARG A 33 -12.80 -18.71 37.11
N ARG A 34 -13.91 -18.16 37.64
CA ARG A 34 -15.15 -18.01 36.85
C ARG A 34 -14.87 -17.15 35.61
N PRO A 35 -15.26 -17.57 34.40
CA PRO A 35 -15.08 -16.75 33.20
C PRO A 35 -15.96 -15.50 33.30
N ARG A 36 -15.35 -14.32 33.10
CA ARG A 36 -16.07 -13.05 32.96
C ARG A 36 -16.76 -13.04 31.59
N LEU A 37 -18.09 -13.03 31.58
CA LEU A 37 -18.94 -13.09 30.37
C LEU A 37 -19.11 -11.73 29.64
N THR A 38 -18.34 -10.70 29.98
CA THR A 38 -18.61 -9.32 29.50
C THR A 38 -17.51 -8.68 28.67
N GLU A 39 -16.37 -9.35 28.45
CA GLU A 39 -15.32 -8.80 27.59
C GLU A 39 -15.58 -9.22 26.13
N ARG A 40 -15.74 -8.23 25.24
CA ARG A 40 -15.84 -8.46 23.78
C ARG A 40 -14.56 -9.17 23.33
N ARG A 41 -14.67 -10.29 22.61
CA ARG A 41 -13.47 -11.01 22.16
C ARG A 41 -12.74 -10.16 21.12
N ALA A 42 -11.44 -9.95 21.32
CA ALA A 42 -10.60 -9.33 20.29
C ALA A 42 -10.53 -10.25 19.07
N ALA A 43 -10.88 -9.72 17.90
CA ALA A 43 -10.87 -10.43 16.63
C ALA A 43 -9.48 -11.02 16.34
N GLN A 44 -9.44 -12.33 16.08
CA GLN A 44 -8.25 -13.02 15.61
C GLN A 44 -8.37 -13.30 14.11
N PRO A 45 -7.23 -13.44 13.40
CA PRO A 45 -7.26 -13.91 12.01
C PRO A 45 -8.03 -15.23 11.89
N GLY A 46 -8.93 -15.31 10.91
CA GLY A 46 -9.83 -16.44 10.71
C GLY A 46 -11.12 -16.43 11.54
N ASP A 47 -11.33 -15.46 12.45
CA ASP A 47 -12.63 -15.30 13.11
C ASP A 47 -13.68 -14.73 12.13
N LEU A 48 -14.95 -15.07 12.37
CA LEU A 48 -16.14 -14.57 11.68
C LEU A 48 -16.70 -13.36 12.42
N ILE A 49 -16.82 -12.21 11.76
CA ILE A 49 -17.41 -11.00 12.34
C ILE A 49 -18.91 -10.99 12.09
N CYS A 50 -19.70 -10.98 13.17
CA CYS A 50 -21.15 -10.91 13.07
C CYS A 50 -21.58 -9.56 12.47
N GLY A 51 -22.28 -9.58 11.33
CA GLY A 51 -22.78 -8.37 10.68
C GLY A 51 -23.81 -7.57 11.51
N GLN A 52 -24.48 -8.21 12.47
CA GLN A 52 -25.54 -7.57 13.28
C GLN A 52 -25.00 -6.87 14.53
N CYS A 53 -24.05 -7.48 15.25
CA CYS A 53 -23.55 -6.93 16.53
C CYS A 53 -22.01 -6.78 16.59
N GLY A 54 -21.29 -7.14 15.53
CA GLY A 54 -19.84 -7.02 15.39
C GLY A 54 -19.01 -7.96 16.26
N GLU A 55 -19.62 -9.00 16.87
CA GLU A 55 -18.88 -9.93 17.73
C GLU A 55 -17.98 -10.85 16.90
N ALA A 56 -16.74 -11.05 17.35
CA ALA A 56 -15.79 -11.95 16.71
C ALA A 56 -16.02 -13.40 17.17
N ASN A 57 -16.42 -14.26 16.24
CA ASN A 57 -16.76 -15.65 16.50
C ASN A 57 -15.69 -16.59 15.91
N PRO A 58 -15.32 -17.69 16.59
CA PRO A 58 -14.45 -18.70 15.98
C PRO A 58 -14.99 -19.21 14.64
N PRO A 59 -14.14 -19.57 13.67
CA PRO A 59 -14.57 -20.01 12.34
C PRO A 59 -15.45 -21.27 12.35
N SER A 60 -15.43 -22.06 13.44
CA SER A 60 -16.27 -23.24 13.59
C SER A 60 -17.72 -22.95 13.99
N ARG A 61 -18.07 -21.70 14.35
CA ARG A 61 -19.42 -21.32 14.79
C ARG A 61 -20.34 -21.03 13.60
N LYS A 62 -21.61 -21.43 13.73
CA LYS A 62 -22.67 -21.14 12.74
C LYS A 62 -23.56 -19.96 13.13
N PHE A 63 -23.62 -19.64 14.42
CA PHE A 63 -24.42 -18.55 14.98
C PHE A 63 -23.55 -17.67 15.89
N CYS A 64 -23.90 -16.39 15.96
CA CYS A 64 -23.22 -15.41 16.80
C CYS A 64 -23.38 -15.74 18.29
N ALA A 65 -22.25 -15.79 19.01
CA ALA A 65 -22.20 -16.07 20.45
C ALA A 65 -22.97 -15.07 21.32
N ARG A 66 -23.28 -13.88 20.77
CA ARG A 66 -23.83 -12.76 21.51
C ARG A 66 -25.29 -12.47 21.16
N CYS A 67 -25.60 -12.35 19.87
CA CYS A 67 -26.95 -11.98 19.41
C CYS A 67 -27.70 -13.12 18.69
N GLY A 68 -27.08 -14.29 18.51
CA GLY A 68 -27.72 -15.47 17.90
C GLY A 68 -27.92 -15.41 16.38
N SER A 69 -27.55 -14.32 15.70
CA SER A 69 -27.67 -14.21 14.24
C SER A 69 -26.83 -15.26 13.50
N ALA A 70 -27.30 -15.70 12.34
CA ALA A 70 -26.56 -16.63 11.48
C ALA A 70 -25.28 -15.99 10.94
N LEU A 71 -24.18 -16.74 10.94
CA LEU A 71 -22.85 -16.29 10.49
C LEU A 71 -22.53 -16.75 9.05
N VAL A 72 -23.55 -17.10 8.26
CA VAL A 72 -23.36 -17.61 6.89
C VAL A 72 -22.74 -16.54 5.99
N GLU A 73 -23.11 -15.27 6.21
CA GLU A 73 -22.60 -14.11 5.48
C GLU A 73 -21.57 -13.29 6.30
N ALA A 74 -21.03 -13.88 7.37
CA ALA A 74 -20.07 -13.17 8.22
C ALA A 74 -18.72 -13.01 7.51
N GLU A 75 -18.16 -11.81 7.57
CA GLU A 75 -16.84 -11.52 7.02
C GLU A 75 -15.75 -12.24 7.84
N VAL A 76 -14.79 -12.87 7.14
CA VAL A 76 -13.65 -13.55 7.76
C VAL A 76 -12.51 -12.56 7.94
N VAL A 77 -11.98 -12.45 9.15
CA VAL A 77 -10.80 -11.62 9.42
C VAL A 77 -9.60 -12.17 8.63
N ALA A 78 -9.10 -11.41 7.67
CA ALA A 78 -8.04 -11.84 6.78
C ALA A 78 -6.73 -12.14 7.53
N GLU A 79 -6.05 -13.23 7.15
CA GLU A 79 -4.68 -13.47 7.59
C GLU A 79 -3.71 -12.55 6.84
N LYS A 80 -2.70 -12.04 7.55
CA LYS A 80 -1.59 -11.34 6.89
C LYS A 80 -0.80 -12.35 6.05
N TRP A 81 -0.76 -12.15 4.74
CA TRP A 81 -0.16 -13.09 3.76
C TRP A 81 1.25 -13.59 4.16
N TRP A 82 2.10 -12.74 4.73
CA TRP A 82 3.46 -13.08 5.16
C TRP A 82 3.51 -14.12 6.30
N ARG A 83 2.44 -14.24 7.10
CA ARG A 83 2.36 -15.25 8.18
C ARG A 83 2.23 -16.66 7.63
N ARG A 84 1.76 -16.83 6.40
CA ARG A 84 1.70 -18.14 5.72
C ARG A 84 3.09 -18.72 5.46
N PHE A 85 4.11 -17.87 5.34
CA PHE A 85 5.50 -18.27 5.08
C PHE A 85 6.32 -18.51 6.34
N LEU A 86 5.77 -18.22 7.53
CA LEU A 86 6.45 -18.51 8.79
C LEU A 86 6.18 -19.96 9.22
N PRO A 87 7.20 -20.71 9.68
CA PRO A 87 7.00 -22.08 10.13
C PRO A 87 6.05 -22.11 11.33
N LYS A 88 4.94 -22.86 11.20
CA LYS A 88 3.99 -23.08 12.29
C LYS A 88 4.70 -23.82 13.42
N ARG A 89 4.73 -23.23 14.62
CA ARG A 89 5.25 -23.92 15.81
C ARG A 89 4.31 -25.07 16.16
N LYS A 90 4.86 -26.29 16.25
CA LYS A 90 4.11 -27.44 16.76
C LYS A 90 3.66 -27.12 18.20
N PRO A 91 2.36 -27.33 18.54
CA PRO A 91 1.93 -27.20 19.92
C PRO A 91 2.74 -28.18 20.79
N PRO A 92 3.11 -27.80 22.01
CA PRO A 92 3.80 -28.72 22.92
C PRO A 92 2.93 -29.95 23.15
N GLU A 93 3.54 -31.14 23.06
CA GLU A 93 2.87 -32.39 23.34
C GLU A 93 2.35 -32.41 24.79
N ALA A 94 1.13 -32.92 24.97
CA ALA A 94 0.49 -32.99 26.29
C ALA A 94 1.39 -33.77 27.26
N GLY A 95 1.62 -33.22 28.46
CA GLY A 95 2.51 -33.80 29.46
C GLY A 95 3.94 -33.24 29.46
N THR A 96 4.33 -32.46 28.45
CA THR A 96 5.65 -31.80 28.44
C THR A 96 5.59 -30.42 29.12
N ARG A 97 6.45 -30.17 30.13
CA ARG A 97 6.69 -28.82 30.67
C ARG A 97 7.93 -28.25 29.99
N PRO A 98 7.79 -27.43 28.92
CA PRO A 98 8.95 -26.87 28.26
C PRO A 98 9.74 -26.00 29.24
N ASN A 99 11.02 -26.31 29.41
CA ASN A 99 11.89 -25.66 30.36
C ASN A 99 12.21 -24.23 29.88
N ARG A 100 11.37 -23.26 30.24
CA ARG A 100 11.42 -21.86 29.75
C ARG A 100 12.65 -21.08 30.20
N HIS A 101 13.45 -21.61 31.13
CA HIS A 101 14.46 -20.83 31.84
C HIS A 101 15.79 -20.63 31.09
N ARG A 102 16.13 -21.41 30.05
CA ARG A 102 17.43 -21.27 29.34
C ARG A 102 17.36 -20.87 27.86
N ALA A 103 16.24 -21.08 27.18
CA ALA A 103 16.14 -20.78 25.74
C ALA A 103 15.96 -19.28 25.41
N GLY A 104 15.54 -18.47 26.38
CA GLY A 104 15.23 -17.05 26.17
C GLY A 104 16.43 -16.10 26.21
N SER A 105 17.53 -16.46 26.87
CA SER A 105 18.74 -15.62 26.95
C SER A 105 19.62 -15.79 25.71
N ALA A 106 19.87 -17.03 25.27
CA ALA A 106 20.64 -17.32 24.07
C ALA A 106 20.00 -16.73 22.80
N ARG A 107 18.67 -16.86 22.64
CA ARG A 107 17.95 -16.27 21.51
C ARG A 107 17.93 -14.73 21.52
N ARG A 108 17.90 -14.10 22.71
CA ARG A 108 18.03 -12.65 22.85
C ARG A 108 19.45 -12.17 22.53
N GLY A 109 20.47 -12.94 22.90
CA GLY A 109 21.87 -12.66 22.55
C GLY A 109 22.11 -12.71 21.04
N ILE A 110 21.61 -13.74 20.37
CA ILE A 110 21.71 -13.89 18.91
C ILE A 110 20.95 -12.76 18.19
N GLY A 111 19.72 -12.44 18.61
CA GLY A 111 18.95 -11.33 18.03
C GLY A 111 19.62 -9.97 18.23
N LYS A 112 20.25 -9.74 19.39
CA LYS A 112 21.02 -8.53 19.68
C LYS A 112 22.29 -8.46 18.81
N ALA A 113 23.03 -9.56 18.69
CA ALA A 113 24.21 -9.64 17.83
C ALA A 113 23.86 -9.38 16.36
N LEU A 114 22.86 -10.07 15.81
CA LEU A 114 22.39 -9.86 14.43
C LEU A 114 21.96 -8.41 14.17
N ARG A 115 21.24 -7.80 15.12
CA ARG A 115 20.80 -6.40 14.99
C ARG A 115 21.99 -5.43 15.00
N TRP A 116 22.98 -5.66 15.85
CA TRP A 116 24.20 -4.84 15.89
C TRP A 116 25.09 -5.07 14.66
N SER A 117 25.25 -6.31 14.20
CA SER A 117 25.96 -6.62 12.96
C SER A 117 25.30 -5.94 11.75
N PHE A 118 23.96 -5.94 11.67
CA PHE A 118 23.24 -5.23 10.62
C PHE A 118 23.45 -3.72 10.70
N LEU A 119 23.38 -3.13 11.89
CA LEU A 119 23.63 -1.69 12.07
C LEU A 119 25.07 -1.31 11.68
N VAL A 120 26.06 -2.09 12.07
CA VAL A 120 27.47 -1.87 11.71
C VAL A 120 27.66 -2.02 10.20
N ALA A 121 27.07 -3.04 9.58
CA ALA A 121 27.12 -3.22 8.14
C ALA A 121 26.45 -2.07 7.39
N LEU A 122 25.30 -1.57 7.88
CA LEU A 122 24.59 -0.43 7.30
C LEU A 122 25.43 0.85 7.38
N LEU A 123 26.00 1.15 8.56
CA LEU A 123 26.89 2.31 8.74
C LEU A 123 28.15 2.20 7.90
N GLY A 124 28.74 1.00 7.81
CA GLY A 124 29.87 0.73 6.93
C GLY A 124 29.52 0.95 5.46
N ALA A 125 28.35 0.46 5.01
CA ALA A 125 27.87 0.68 3.65
C ALA A 125 27.64 2.16 3.34
N VAL A 126 27.08 2.94 4.28
CA VAL A 126 26.93 4.40 4.15
C VAL A 126 28.28 5.10 4.08
N GLY A 127 29.24 4.69 4.92
CA GLY A 127 30.61 5.23 4.88
C GLY A 127 31.35 4.92 3.58
N VAL A 128 31.29 3.67 3.10
CA VAL A 128 31.88 3.24 1.83
C VAL A 128 31.21 3.96 0.66
N TYR A 129 29.89 4.09 0.67
CA TYR A 129 29.17 4.92 -0.30
C TYR A 129 29.66 6.37 -0.25
N GLY A 130 29.88 6.96 0.93
CA GLY A 130 30.40 8.32 1.11
C GLY A 130 31.87 8.53 0.67
N LEU A 131 32.68 7.49 0.60
CA LEU A 131 34.13 7.63 0.38
C LEU A 131 34.63 7.02 -0.92
N VAL A 132 33.88 6.10 -1.54
CA VAL A 132 34.32 5.35 -2.71
C VAL A 132 33.44 5.66 -3.93
N PRO A 133 33.90 6.48 -4.90
CA PRO A 133 33.14 6.83 -6.10
C PRO A 133 32.67 5.62 -6.91
N SER A 134 33.52 4.60 -7.06
CA SER A 134 33.19 3.37 -7.81
C SER A 134 32.05 2.57 -7.16
N PHE A 135 31.97 2.57 -5.83
CA PHE A 135 30.88 1.90 -5.10
C PHE A 135 29.56 2.66 -5.26
N ARG A 136 29.58 4.00 -5.25
CA ARG A 136 28.40 4.83 -5.56
C ARG A 136 27.85 4.52 -6.95
N SER A 137 28.71 4.42 -7.96
CA SER A 137 28.31 4.13 -9.34
C SER A 137 27.64 2.76 -9.48
N LEU A 138 28.16 1.74 -8.79
CA LEU A 138 27.57 0.39 -8.79
C LEU A 138 26.22 0.36 -8.06
N VAL A 139 26.11 1.00 -6.89
CA VAL A 139 24.86 1.08 -6.13
C VAL A 139 23.80 1.87 -6.90
N ASN A 140 24.16 2.99 -7.51
CA ASN A 140 23.21 3.79 -8.30
C ASN A 140 22.77 3.08 -9.58
N GLY A 141 23.65 2.33 -10.24
CA GLY A 141 23.30 1.47 -11.38
C GLY A 141 22.36 0.32 -11.00
N GLN A 142 22.66 -0.37 -9.89
CA GLN A 142 21.81 -1.46 -9.38
C GLN A 142 20.46 -0.96 -8.82
N ALA A 143 20.45 0.14 -8.05
CA ALA A 143 19.23 0.71 -7.49
C ALA A 143 18.27 1.18 -8.59
N THR A 144 18.79 1.81 -9.65
CA THR A 144 17.97 2.18 -10.80
C THR A 144 17.45 0.97 -11.58
N SER A 145 18.20 -0.14 -11.64
CA SER A 145 17.73 -1.40 -12.25
C SER A 145 16.63 -2.09 -11.43
N ILE A 146 16.75 -2.15 -10.10
CA ILE A 146 15.73 -2.75 -9.21
C ILE A 146 14.45 -1.91 -9.21
N VAL A 147 14.55 -0.58 -9.23
CA VAL A 147 13.38 0.30 -9.38
C VAL A 147 12.69 0.10 -10.74
N LYS A 148 13.45 -0.19 -11.81
CA LYS A 148 12.89 -0.53 -13.13
C LYS A 148 12.23 -1.92 -13.14
N ASP A 149 12.83 -2.92 -12.52
CA ASP A 149 12.29 -4.28 -12.48
C ASP A 149 11.02 -4.40 -11.63
N VAL A 150 10.96 -3.69 -10.49
CA VAL A 150 9.74 -3.62 -9.65
C VAL A 150 8.64 -2.82 -10.35
N LYS A 151 9.01 -1.79 -11.13
CA LYS A 151 8.06 -1.11 -12.02
C LYS A 151 7.56 -2.07 -13.11
N GLY A 152 8.41 -2.89 -13.73
CA GLY A 152 8.00 -3.83 -14.78
C GLY A 152 6.95 -4.88 -14.35
N LEU A 153 6.86 -5.21 -13.06
CA LEU A 153 5.87 -6.17 -12.54
C LEU A 153 4.54 -5.53 -12.12
N PHE A 154 4.45 -4.20 -12.00
CA PHE A 154 3.27 -3.49 -11.51
C PHE A 154 2.88 -2.23 -12.30
N VAL A 155 3.65 -1.84 -13.32
CA VAL A 155 3.29 -0.74 -14.21
C VAL A 155 2.30 -1.28 -15.22
N VAL A 156 1.03 -0.93 -15.00
CA VAL A 156 0.04 -0.94 -16.06
C VAL A 156 0.58 -0.02 -17.16
N GLU A 157 0.95 -0.60 -18.31
CA GLU A 157 1.44 0.20 -19.43
C GLU A 157 0.28 1.04 -19.98
N LEU A 158 0.36 2.33 -19.72
CA LEU A 158 -0.63 3.30 -20.18
C LEU A 158 -0.25 3.75 -21.59
N THR A 159 -1.20 3.65 -22.51
CA THR A 159 -1.04 4.05 -23.91
C THR A 159 -1.85 5.31 -24.19
N PRO A 160 -1.33 6.25 -24.99
CA PRO A 160 -2.04 7.47 -25.32
C PRO A 160 -3.29 7.15 -26.15
N VAL A 161 -4.40 7.79 -25.78
CA VAL A 161 -5.69 7.71 -26.47
C VAL A 161 -5.83 8.94 -27.34
N ARG A 162 -5.72 8.76 -28.66
CA ARG A 162 -5.91 9.85 -29.61
C ARG A 162 -7.39 9.98 -29.97
N PRO A 163 -8.00 11.16 -29.79
CA PRO A 163 -9.36 11.40 -30.25
C PRO A 163 -9.41 11.39 -31.78
N THR A 164 -10.51 10.88 -32.33
CA THR A 164 -10.88 10.94 -33.75
C THR A 164 -11.53 12.26 -34.14
N GLY A 165 -12.06 13.00 -33.17
CA GLY A 165 -12.70 14.30 -33.36
C GLY A 165 -12.65 15.12 -32.09
N ILE A 166 -12.62 16.45 -32.24
CA ILE A 166 -12.66 17.40 -31.14
C ILE A 166 -13.46 18.63 -31.54
N THR A 167 -14.39 19.03 -30.67
CA THR A 167 -15.21 20.24 -30.83
C THR A 167 -15.22 21.04 -29.54
N ALA A 168 -15.64 22.31 -29.61
CA ALA A 168 -15.92 23.11 -28.43
C ALA A 168 -17.27 23.82 -28.56
N ASN A 169 -17.87 24.19 -27.43
CA ASN A 169 -19.04 25.07 -27.41
C ASN A 169 -18.67 26.56 -27.63
N ALA A 170 -17.39 26.91 -27.50
CA ALA A 170 -16.84 28.23 -27.71
C ALA A 170 -15.36 28.16 -28.08
N GLU A 171 -14.92 29.05 -28.96
CA GLU A 171 -13.52 29.20 -29.36
C GLU A 171 -13.27 30.65 -29.78
N SER A 172 -12.03 31.11 -29.57
CA SER A 172 -11.57 32.39 -30.09
C SER A 172 -10.89 32.19 -31.45
N PRO A 173 -10.87 33.21 -32.33
CA PRO A 173 -10.17 33.12 -33.62
C PRO A 173 -8.72 32.64 -33.45
N ASP A 174 -8.24 31.85 -34.40
CA ASP A 174 -6.88 31.30 -34.45
C ASP A 174 -6.49 30.33 -33.32
N HIS A 175 -7.41 30.04 -32.39
CA HIS A 175 -7.20 29.13 -31.25
C HIS A 175 -8.27 28.03 -31.15
N PRO A 176 -8.46 27.20 -32.20
CA PRO A 176 -9.50 26.18 -32.25
C PRO A 176 -9.27 25.05 -31.23
N PRO A 177 -10.29 24.23 -30.91
CA PRO A 177 -10.22 23.19 -29.89
C PRO A 177 -9.15 22.13 -30.17
N LEU A 178 -8.83 21.88 -31.45
CA LEU A 178 -7.79 20.94 -31.84
C LEU A 178 -6.43 21.28 -31.23
N MET A 179 -6.14 22.56 -31.00
CA MET A 179 -4.88 22.99 -30.39
C MET A 179 -4.71 22.55 -28.94
N ALA A 180 -5.77 22.08 -28.27
CA ALA A 180 -5.64 21.46 -26.94
C ALA A 180 -5.25 19.97 -27.01
N ALA A 181 -5.21 19.35 -28.20
CA ALA A 181 -4.95 17.90 -28.33
C ALA A 181 -4.06 17.57 -29.54
N ASP A 182 -3.35 18.56 -30.09
CA ASP A 182 -2.48 18.42 -31.25
C ASP A 182 -1.06 17.95 -30.89
N ASN A 183 -0.74 17.86 -29.59
CA ASN A 183 0.56 17.49 -29.05
C ASN A 183 1.69 18.48 -29.42
N ALA A 184 1.33 19.68 -29.88
CA ALA A 184 2.27 20.78 -30.09
C ALA A 184 2.41 21.59 -28.79
N LYS A 185 3.63 22.01 -28.48
CA LYS A 185 3.95 22.62 -27.18
C LYS A 185 3.73 24.13 -27.14
N ASN A 186 3.44 24.72 -28.29
CA ASN A 186 3.36 26.16 -28.53
C ASN A 186 2.01 26.59 -29.11
N THR A 187 1.03 25.69 -29.10
CA THR A 187 -0.35 25.95 -29.49
C THR A 187 -1.24 25.83 -28.25
N PHE A 188 -2.43 26.41 -28.32
CA PHE A 188 -3.43 26.31 -27.26
C PHE A 188 -4.82 26.62 -27.79
N TRP A 189 -5.82 25.97 -27.21
CA TRP A 189 -7.21 26.38 -27.33
C TRP A 189 -7.47 27.59 -26.45
N LEU A 190 -8.25 28.54 -26.95
CA LEU A 190 -8.69 29.74 -26.24
C LEU A 190 -10.20 29.86 -26.38
N ALA A 191 -10.90 30.15 -25.28
CA ALA A 191 -12.34 30.32 -25.30
C ALA A 191 -12.84 31.39 -24.33
N PRO A 192 -13.90 32.14 -24.71
CA PRO A 192 -14.59 33.02 -23.78
C PRO A 192 -15.28 32.23 -22.67
N VAL A 193 -15.28 32.79 -21.45
CA VAL A 193 -15.89 32.16 -20.26
C VAL A 193 -17.31 32.67 -19.97
N GLU A 194 -17.77 33.65 -20.75
CA GLU A 194 -19.13 34.16 -20.79
C GLU A 194 -19.68 34.13 -22.23
N PRO A 195 -21.00 33.92 -22.43
CA PRO A 195 -22.05 33.80 -21.42
C PRO A 195 -22.15 32.41 -20.77
N GLN A 196 -21.39 31.43 -21.25
CA GLN A 196 -21.44 30.05 -20.78
C GLN A 196 -20.04 29.51 -20.46
N GLN A 197 -19.97 28.52 -19.59
CA GLN A 197 -18.71 27.84 -19.28
C GLN A 197 -18.19 27.13 -20.54
N PRO A 198 -16.90 27.29 -20.88
CA PRO A 198 -16.35 26.70 -22.08
C PRO A 198 -16.07 25.21 -21.85
N ALA A 199 -16.33 24.41 -22.87
CA ALA A 199 -16.21 22.97 -22.84
C ALA A 199 -15.67 22.41 -24.15
N LEU A 200 -14.81 21.40 -24.05
CA LEU A 200 -14.33 20.59 -25.17
C LEU A 200 -15.07 19.25 -25.20
N THR A 201 -15.37 18.73 -26.37
CA THR A 201 -15.85 17.36 -26.55
C THR A 201 -14.83 16.60 -27.38
N LEU A 202 -14.30 15.51 -26.83
CA LEU A 202 -13.31 14.65 -27.50
C LEU A 202 -13.93 13.28 -27.78
N ASP A 203 -14.01 12.91 -29.06
CA ASP A 203 -14.53 11.62 -29.51
C ASP A 203 -13.39 10.62 -29.74
N PHE A 204 -13.44 9.45 -29.12
CA PHE A 204 -12.38 8.44 -29.24
C PHE A 204 -12.58 7.44 -30.39
N GLY A 205 -13.79 7.40 -30.97
CA GLY A 205 -14.15 6.46 -32.05
C GLY A 205 -14.20 4.99 -31.63
N ARG A 206 -13.94 4.69 -30.34
CA ARG A 206 -13.98 3.38 -29.72
C ARG A 206 -14.22 3.52 -28.22
N GLU A 207 -14.63 2.44 -27.58
CA GLU A 207 -14.68 2.37 -26.12
C GLU A 207 -13.27 2.46 -25.53
N VAL A 208 -13.11 3.25 -24.47
CA VAL A 208 -11.86 3.42 -23.73
C VAL A 208 -12.07 3.30 -22.23
N ASP A 209 -10.98 3.10 -21.50
CA ASP A 209 -10.94 3.10 -20.05
C ASP A 209 -9.73 3.93 -19.59
N LEU A 210 -9.96 5.24 -19.53
CA LEU A 210 -8.96 6.26 -19.20
C LEU A 210 -8.49 6.11 -17.75
N ARG A 211 -7.19 6.29 -17.52
CA ARG A 211 -6.52 6.20 -16.22
C ARG A 211 -5.74 7.43 -15.83
N GLU A 212 -5.24 8.16 -16.83
CA GLU A 212 -4.41 9.34 -16.62
C GLU A 212 -4.68 10.35 -17.73
N ALA A 213 -4.49 11.63 -17.42
CA ALA A 213 -4.28 12.66 -18.43
C ALA A 213 -3.01 13.46 -18.14
N ILE A 214 -2.37 13.92 -19.21
CA ILE A 214 -1.41 15.01 -19.17
C ILE A 214 -2.14 16.30 -19.51
N ILE A 215 -1.95 17.32 -18.70
CA ILE A 215 -2.57 18.63 -18.88
C ILE A 215 -1.50 19.72 -18.87
N ARG A 216 -1.60 20.67 -19.80
CA ARG A 216 -0.87 21.92 -19.77
C ARG A 216 -1.86 23.08 -19.89
N VAL A 217 -1.85 23.97 -18.90
CA VAL A 217 -2.79 25.08 -18.82
C VAL A 217 -2.22 26.37 -19.41
N GLY A 218 -3.12 27.26 -19.83
CA GLY A 218 -2.77 28.61 -20.23
C GLY A 218 -2.12 28.70 -21.61
N ASN A 219 -1.65 29.91 -21.91
CA ASN A 219 -0.80 30.17 -23.08
C ASN A 219 0.65 29.76 -22.72
N PRO A 220 1.32 28.90 -23.52
CA PRO A 220 2.69 28.45 -23.27
C PRO A 220 3.75 29.56 -23.21
N ASP A 221 3.59 30.62 -24.00
CA ASP A 221 4.54 31.73 -24.08
C ASP A 221 4.32 32.75 -22.95
N ASP A 222 3.07 32.89 -22.50
CA ASP A 222 2.69 33.82 -21.46
C ASP A 222 1.50 33.31 -20.64
N LEU A 223 1.83 32.58 -19.57
CA LEU A 223 0.85 31.96 -18.68
C LEU A 223 -0.20 32.96 -18.16
N GLN A 224 0.16 34.23 -17.99
CA GLN A 224 -0.72 35.26 -17.43
C GLN A 224 -1.59 35.99 -18.49
N ALA A 225 -1.48 35.63 -19.78
CA ALA A 225 -2.24 36.29 -20.86
C ALA A 225 -3.75 35.97 -20.86
N ALA A 226 -4.14 34.78 -20.42
CA ALA A 226 -5.53 34.33 -20.34
C ALA A 226 -5.81 33.71 -18.96
N HIS A 227 -7.06 33.50 -18.57
CA HIS A 227 -7.41 32.61 -17.46
C HIS A 227 -6.86 31.20 -17.69
N ARG A 228 -6.67 30.44 -16.60
CA ARG A 228 -6.26 29.03 -16.67
C ARG A 228 -7.29 28.16 -15.95
N PRO A 229 -7.55 26.93 -16.41
CA PRO A 229 -8.41 26.01 -15.68
C PRO A 229 -7.86 25.74 -14.28
N LYS A 230 -8.71 25.88 -13.27
CA LYS A 230 -8.47 25.42 -11.90
C LYS A 230 -9.16 24.10 -11.64
N LYS A 231 -10.34 23.90 -12.23
CA LYS A 231 -11.08 22.65 -12.13
C LYS A 231 -11.71 22.29 -13.47
N LEU A 232 -11.47 21.06 -13.90
CA LEU A 232 -12.11 20.46 -15.07
C LEU A 232 -13.12 19.42 -14.60
N HIS A 233 -14.34 19.48 -15.12
CA HIS A 233 -15.38 18.49 -14.89
C HIS A 233 -15.51 17.61 -16.14
N LEU A 234 -15.17 16.33 -16.01
CA LEU A 234 -15.29 15.36 -17.07
C LEU A 234 -16.68 14.73 -17.04
N VAL A 235 -17.36 14.71 -18.18
CA VAL A 235 -18.62 13.99 -18.39
C VAL A 235 -18.40 12.97 -19.49
N TYR A 236 -18.52 11.69 -19.16
CA TYR A 236 -18.34 10.61 -20.14
C TYR A 236 -19.66 10.28 -20.84
N SER A 237 -19.59 9.71 -22.05
CA SER A 237 -20.78 9.20 -22.75
C SER A 237 -21.58 8.14 -21.96
N THR A 238 -20.97 7.51 -20.95
CA THR A 238 -21.64 6.58 -20.03
C THR A 238 -22.53 7.27 -18.99
N GLY A 239 -22.52 8.61 -18.93
CA GLY A 239 -23.22 9.43 -17.93
C GLY A 239 -22.48 9.56 -16.60
N LYS A 240 -21.33 8.89 -16.44
CA LYS A 240 -20.47 9.07 -15.26
C LYS A 240 -19.62 10.32 -15.40
N THR A 241 -19.15 10.83 -14.26
CA THR A 241 -18.35 12.05 -14.19
C THR A 241 -17.11 11.88 -13.33
N PHE A 242 -16.16 12.80 -13.50
CA PHE A 242 -14.95 12.89 -12.68
C PHE A 242 -14.41 14.32 -12.66
N ASP A 243 -14.03 14.82 -11.48
CA ASP A 243 -13.46 16.16 -11.32
C ASP A 243 -11.93 16.10 -11.27
N LEU A 244 -11.28 17.03 -11.96
CA LEU A 244 -9.84 17.23 -11.92
C LEU A 244 -9.50 18.60 -11.33
N ASP A 245 -8.75 18.59 -10.23
CA ASP A 245 -8.13 19.81 -9.69
C ASP A 245 -6.79 20.06 -10.38
N ILE A 246 -6.62 21.27 -10.91
CA ILE A 246 -5.49 21.65 -11.77
C ILE A 246 -4.63 22.71 -11.08
N ALA A 247 -3.33 22.43 -11.01
CA ALA A 247 -2.36 23.36 -10.47
C ALA A 247 -2.08 24.53 -11.43
N ASP A 248 -1.92 25.73 -10.89
CA ASP A 248 -1.54 26.94 -11.64
C ASP A 248 -0.04 26.96 -11.91
N THR A 249 0.41 26.16 -12.87
CA THR A 249 1.82 26.01 -13.25
C THR A 249 1.96 25.97 -14.78
N PRO A 250 3.05 26.54 -15.35
CA PRO A 250 3.31 26.41 -16.79
C PRO A 250 3.75 25.00 -17.20
N ASP A 251 4.17 24.17 -16.24
CA ASP A 251 4.65 22.82 -16.48
C ASP A 251 3.51 21.85 -16.81
N GLU A 252 3.83 20.78 -17.55
CA GLU A 252 2.88 19.68 -17.71
C GLU A 252 2.61 19.00 -16.37
N GLN A 253 1.36 18.60 -16.15
CA GLN A 253 0.96 17.85 -14.97
C GLN A 253 0.21 16.59 -15.35
N ARG A 254 0.55 15.50 -14.68
CA ARG A 254 -0.12 14.21 -14.81
C ARG A 254 -1.17 14.06 -13.73
N VAL A 255 -2.41 13.87 -14.14
CA VAL A 255 -3.55 13.71 -13.23
C VAL A 255 -4.21 12.36 -13.44
N LYS A 256 -4.64 11.73 -12.34
CA LYS A 256 -5.37 10.47 -12.40
C LYS A 256 -6.79 10.70 -12.85
N ILE A 257 -7.33 9.74 -13.59
CA ILE A 257 -8.70 9.75 -14.10
C ILE A 257 -9.39 8.45 -13.71
N GLU A 258 -10.67 8.55 -13.35
CA GLU A 258 -11.52 7.41 -13.03
C GLU A 258 -12.88 7.53 -13.74
N ASN A 259 -13.73 6.51 -13.58
CA ASN A 259 -15.11 6.46 -14.05
C ASN A 259 -15.35 6.45 -15.57
N SER A 260 -14.29 6.30 -16.36
CA SER A 260 -14.30 6.34 -17.83
C SER A 260 -14.55 4.99 -18.52
N ALA A 261 -14.65 3.88 -17.78
CA ALA A 261 -14.76 2.55 -18.36
C ALA A 261 -15.96 2.43 -19.33
N GLY A 262 -15.66 2.13 -20.60
CA GLY A 262 -16.65 2.01 -21.69
C GLY A 262 -17.03 3.35 -22.33
N ALA A 263 -16.35 4.45 -22.01
CA ALA A 263 -16.61 5.75 -22.61
C ALA A 263 -16.17 5.77 -24.08
N THR A 264 -16.96 6.41 -24.93
CA THR A 264 -16.65 6.63 -26.36
C THR A 264 -16.31 8.08 -26.65
N ASN A 265 -16.70 8.99 -25.77
CA ASN A 265 -16.30 10.38 -25.75
C ASN A 265 -16.21 10.90 -24.31
N VAL A 266 -15.60 12.08 -24.17
CA VAL A 266 -15.60 12.85 -22.94
C VAL A 266 -15.84 14.32 -23.25
N GLU A 267 -16.75 14.94 -22.51
CA GLU A 267 -16.86 16.39 -22.42
C GLU A 267 -16.02 16.90 -21.26
N VAL A 268 -15.19 17.90 -21.52
CA VAL A 268 -14.26 18.52 -20.57
C VAL A 268 -14.75 19.94 -20.32
N HIS A 269 -15.46 20.14 -19.22
CA HIS A 269 -16.02 21.44 -18.84
C HIS A 269 -15.06 22.20 -17.94
N VAL A 270 -14.78 23.46 -18.26
CA VAL A 270 -13.99 24.34 -17.39
C VAL A 270 -14.91 24.99 -16.36
N VAL A 271 -14.93 24.46 -15.14
CA VAL A 271 -15.91 24.86 -14.10
C VAL A 271 -15.33 25.84 -13.07
N GLU A 272 -14.02 25.85 -12.87
CA GLU A 272 -13.33 26.87 -12.06
C GLU A 272 -12.07 27.37 -12.76
N LEU A 273 -11.68 28.61 -12.46
CA LEU A 273 -10.57 29.31 -13.10
C LEU A 273 -9.56 29.85 -12.08
N HIS A 274 -8.28 29.76 -12.41
CA HIS A 274 -7.27 30.69 -11.93
C HIS A 274 -7.38 31.95 -12.79
N ARG A 275 -7.83 33.06 -12.21
CA ARG A 275 -8.11 34.30 -12.96
C ARG A 275 -6.84 35.04 -13.35
N SER A 276 -6.85 35.59 -14.56
CA SER A 276 -5.82 36.49 -15.08
C SER A 276 -6.28 37.94 -14.88
N LEU A 277 -5.31 38.84 -14.70
CA LEU A 277 -5.54 40.28 -14.66
C LEU A 277 -5.48 40.92 -16.06
N ARG A 278 -5.06 40.18 -17.10
CA ARG A 278 -4.81 40.69 -18.45
C ARG A 278 -5.72 40.11 -19.53
N GLY A 279 -6.32 38.96 -19.28
CA GLY A 279 -7.28 38.32 -20.19
C GLY A 279 -8.55 37.90 -19.47
N ASN A 280 -9.64 37.83 -20.24
CA ASN A 280 -10.98 37.43 -19.82
C ASN A 280 -11.41 36.06 -20.41
N GLU A 281 -10.58 35.46 -21.24
CA GLU A 281 -10.80 34.14 -21.85
C GLU A 281 -9.98 33.08 -21.11
N VAL A 282 -10.29 31.80 -21.27
CA VAL A 282 -9.49 30.70 -20.71
C VAL A 282 -8.67 30.01 -21.79
N ALA A 283 -7.41 29.73 -21.47
CA ALA A 283 -6.51 28.99 -22.35
C ALA A 283 -6.17 27.60 -21.78
N LEU A 284 -6.16 26.60 -22.66
CA LEU A 284 -5.70 25.24 -22.41
C LEU A 284 -4.76 24.82 -23.53
N ALA A 285 -3.49 24.57 -23.19
CA ALA A 285 -2.47 24.22 -24.17
C ALA A 285 -2.48 22.75 -24.54
N GLU A 286 -2.73 21.84 -23.59
CA GLU A 286 -2.76 20.41 -23.89
C GLU A 286 -3.68 19.67 -22.92
N ILE A 287 -4.39 18.68 -23.46
CA ILE A 287 -5.06 17.59 -22.75
C ILE A 287 -4.86 16.28 -23.53
N GLU A 288 -4.02 15.40 -22.98
CA GLU A 288 -3.72 14.09 -23.56
C GLU A 288 -4.19 12.99 -22.61
N PHE A 289 -5.07 12.10 -23.08
CA PHE A 289 -5.60 11.00 -22.28
C PHE A 289 -4.81 9.72 -22.47
N PHE A 290 -4.77 8.89 -21.43
CA PHE A 290 -4.10 7.59 -21.44
C PHE A 290 -5.01 6.50 -20.87
N ALA A 291 -4.98 5.33 -21.49
CA ALA A 291 -5.75 4.16 -21.09
C ALA A 291 -4.86 2.93 -20.93
N VAL A 292 -5.37 1.93 -20.22
CA VAL A 292 -4.76 0.59 -20.20
C VAL A 292 -4.89 -0.02 -21.58
N ARG A 293 -3.82 -0.66 -22.06
CA ARG A 293 -3.81 -1.40 -23.32
C ARG A 293 -4.77 -2.59 -23.32
#